data_AF-A0A438F300-F1
#
_entry.id   AF-A0A438F300-F1
#
_cell.length_a   1.000
_cell.length_b   1.000
_cell.length_c   1.000
_cell.angle_alpha   90.00
_cell.angle_beta   90.00
_cell.angle_gamma   90.00
#
_symmetry.space_group_name_H-M   'P 1'
#
loop_
_entity.id
_entity.type
_entity.pdbx_description
1 polymer ?
#
loop_
_entity_poly.entity_id
_entity_poly.type
_entity_poly.pdbx_seq_one_letter_code
_entity_poly.pdbx_strand_id
1 'polypeptide(L)'
;MEHQAIVIVDESVKENEITGAEMRGMKSVSNGASSSMPQDERKENDEARHWHDEARQTRKARLDYSLPLIEHRLGERRSRVRGPYYRGKASLIKFDECKWFFLDKFLFRGRALGRSLQLYLNMMVELEGRAKDCYSNLVPMLGHDFVEMMLLDGCFVVELLRLLGESEDSIDEEDPIFTRPWLIPPLIRDLLKLENQLLFFILDSLFSWSRGAEETETLPLLALKVFDLALPRSPEAILPFQHLEAKHLLHLFHQSLLPPQWVMMTDPHRPADQPMQCNQVLQIPSITINDFTSSPLINCVVWERCLEEGSNYFTDYISFMSCLINQPRDVAFLCSDGIIFAFSQDDQHVTKLFKQLGKISGFKVRDCYLSEQVREIEAYYSSNWATMKHTYFSTPWSFISVFSAFILILLTMVQALMSVWSYQRQFG
;
A
#
# COMPACT_ATOMS: atom_id res chain seq x y z
N MET A 1 -4.68 21.58 -17.04
CA MET A 1 -3.93 21.87 -15.81
C MET A 1 -3.36 20.56 -15.35
N GLU A 2 -2.05 20.41 -15.47
CA GLU A 2 -1.34 19.21 -15.03
C GLU A 2 -1.43 19.15 -13.50
N HIS A 3 -2.16 18.17 -12.98
CA HIS A 3 -2.12 17.85 -11.55
C HIS A 3 -0.80 17.13 -11.29
N GLN A 4 0.23 17.87 -10.91
CA GLN A 4 1.43 17.25 -10.32
C GLN A 4 1.00 16.59 -9.01
N ALA A 5 1.13 15.26 -8.94
CA ALA A 5 0.87 14.51 -7.73
C ALA A 5 1.83 14.99 -6.63
N ILE A 6 1.30 15.24 -5.44
CA ILE A 6 2.12 15.51 -4.27
C ILE A 6 2.76 14.18 -3.85
N VAL A 7 4.06 14.04 -4.08
CA VAL A 7 4.80 12.83 -3.69
C VAL A 7 5.41 13.05 -2.31
N ILE A 8 5.12 12.14 -1.38
CA ILE A 8 5.78 12.05 -0.08
C ILE A 8 7.19 11.47 -0.31
N VAL A 9 8.21 12.25 0.03
CA VAL A 9 9.63 11.91 -0.12
C VAL A 9 10.11 11.13 1.12
N ASP A 10 11.00 10.18 0.91
CA ASP A 10 11.60 9.35 1.97
C ASP A 10 12.65 10.15 2.78
N GLU A 11 12.52 10.17 4.12
CA GLU A 11 13.47 10.82 5.03
C GLU A 11 14.63 9.91 5.47
N SER A 12 14.61 8.61 5.16
CA SER A 12 15.64 7.66 5.61
C SER A 12 17.07 7.97 5.12
N VAL A 13 17.22 8.88 4.15
CA VAL A 13 18.51 9.37 3.67
C VAL A 13 19.04 10.57 4.48
N LYS A 14 18.18 11.38 5.11
CA LYS A 14 18.62 12.57 5.89
C LYS A 14 19.05 12.24 7.32
N GLU A 15 18.46 11.21 7.94
CA GLU A 15 18.82 10.82 9.31
C GLU A 15 20.27 10.32 9.43
N ASN A 16 20.85 9.75 8.36
CA ASN A 16 22.24 9.28 8.35
C ASN A 16 23.28 10.41 8.24
N GLU A 17 22.92 11.59 7.73
CA GLU A 17 23.81 12.76 7.74
C GLU A 17 23.75 13.52 9.07
N ILE A 18 22.57 13.56 9.72
CA ILE A 18 22.36 14.27 10.99
C ILE A 18 22.96 13.48 12.16
N THR A 19 22.69 12.18 12.25
CA THR A 19 23.27 11.32 13.32
C THR A 19 24.79 11.18 13.22
N GLY A 20 25.35 11.25 12.00
CA GLY A 20 26.80 11.27 11.76
C GLY A 20 27.49 12.61 12.08
N ALA A 21 26.74 13.71 12.16
CA ALA A 21 27.21 15.01 12.63
C ALA A 21 27.10 15.13 14.16
N GLU A 22 26.01 14.64 14.76
CA GLU A 22 25.80 14.66 16.22
C GLU A 22 26.75 13.69 16.96
N MET A 23 27.02 12.50 16.42
CA MET A 23 28.00 11.57 17.01
C MET A 23 29.46 12.02 16.87
N ARG A 24 29.77 12.92 15.92
CA ARG A 24 31.11 13.54 15.82
C ARG A 24 31.29 14.69 16.82
N GLY A 25 30.20 15.34 17.25
CA GLY A 25 30.21 16.33 18.33
C GLY A 25 30.28 15.72 19.74
N MET A 26 29.78 14.49 19.94
CA MET A 26 29.72 13.87 21.27
C MET A 26 30.97 13.11 21.73
N LYS A 27 31.96 12.87 20.85
CA LYS A 27 33.20 12.13 21.22
C LYS A 27 34.33 12.99 21.81
N SER A 28 34.17 14.31 21.96
CA SER A 28 35.19 15.18 22.56
C SER A 28 34.94 15.53 24.05
N VAL A 29 33.81 15.12 24.64
CA VAL A 29 33.49 15.48 26.03
C VAL A 29 33.63 14.28 26.97
N SER A 30 34.85 13.80 27.16
CA SER A 30 35.21 13.14 28.42
C SER A 30 36.71 13.28 28.68
N ASN A 31 37.08 14.40 29.31
CA ASN A 31 38.06 14.44 30.40
C ASN A 31 38.24 15.90 30.87
N GLY A 32 38.01 16.13 32.16
CA GLY A 32 38.50 17.32 32.87
C GLY A 32 37.42 18.17 33.53
N ALA A 33 37.32 18.07 34.85
CA ALA A 33 36.49 18.95 35.66
C ALA A 33 37.08 20.37 35.76
N SER A 34 36.16 21.35 35.80
CA SER A 34 36.30 22.74 36.26
C SER A 34 37.37 23.65 35.63
N SER A 35 36.93 24.51 34.71
CA SER A 35 37.41 25.89 34.54
C SER A 35 36.50 26.59 33.53
N SER A 36 36.27 27.89 33.70
CA SER A 36 35.37 28.78 32.93
C SER A 36 35.09 28.38 31.47
N MET A 37 33.81 28.30 31.13
CA MET A 37 33.29 28.05 29.77
C MET A 37 33.91 29.04 28.76
N PRO A 38 34.54 28.57 27.66
CA PRO A 38 35.15 29.40 26.62
C PRO A 38 34.15 30.37 25.96
N GLN A 39 34.62 31.55 25.52
CA GLN A 39 33.73 32.58 24.92
C GLN A 39 33.04 32.11 23.63
N ASP A 40 33.63 31.19 22.88
CA ASP A 40 33.06 30.67 21.64
C ASP A 40 31.90 29.69 21.92
N GLU A 41 32.03 28.80 22.91
CA GLU A 41 30.92 27.96 23.37
C GLU A 41 29.78 28.80 23.97
N ARG A 42 30.09 29.95 24.56
CA ARG A 42 29.07 30.87 25.10
C ARG A 42 28.28 31.54 23.97
N LYS A 43 28.94 31.97 22.91
CA LYS A 43 28.26 32.52 21.72
C LYS A 43 27.41 31.47 21.02
N GLU A 44 27.92 30.26 20.84
CA GLU A 44 27.17 29.16 20.21
C GLU A 44 25.93 28.78 21.04
N ASN A 45 26.03 28.79 22.37
CA ASN A 45 24.89 28.55 23.27
C ASN A 45 23.89 29.73 23.28
N ASP A 46 24.36 30.98 23.19
CA ASP A 46 23.50 32.16 23.10
C ASP A 46 22.77 32.24 21.74
N GLU A 47 23.43 31.84 20.64
CA GLU A 47 22.82 31.69 19.31
C GLU A 47 21.77 30.56 19.30
N ALA A 48 22.08 29.39 19.87
CA ALA A 48 21.12 28.30 20.01
C ALA A 48 19.88 28.74 20.81
N ARG A 49 20.06 29.50 21.90
CA ARG A 49 18.95 30.08 22.68
C ARG A 49 18.11 31.05 21.86
N HIS A 50 18.74 31.91 21.08
CA HIS A 50 18.04 32.83 20.18
C HIS A 50 17.15 32.08 19.18
N TRP A 51 17.70 31.06 18.49
CA TRP A 51 16.93 30.23 17.57
C TRP A 51 15.77 29.49 18.25
N HIS A 52 15.98 28.98 19.47
CA HIS A 52 14.92 28.35 20.26
C HIS A 52 13.81 29.33 20.65
N ASP A 53 14.16 30.55 21.05
CA ASP A 53 13.18 31.57 21.44
C ASP A 53 12.40 32.10 20.23
N GLU A 54 13.07 32.31 19.08
CA GLU A 54 12.44 32.69 17.81
C GLU A 54 11.48 31.61 17.30
N ALA A 55 11.89 30.34 17.37
CA ALA A 55 11.02 29.21 17.06
C ALA A 55 9.81 29.17 18.00
N ARG A 56 10.00 29.38 19.31
CA ARG A 56 8.91 29.42 20.29
C ARG A 56 7.92 30.56 20.00
N GLN A 57 8.41 31.76 19.66
CA GLN A 57 7.58 32.89 19.28
C GLN A 57 6.78 32.62 18.02
N THR A 58 7.40 32.02 17.01
CA THR A 58 6.75 31.63 15.76
C THR A 58 5.63 30.60 16.01
N ARG A 59 5.88 29.58 16.84
CA ARG A 59 4.87 28.58 17.21
C ARG A 59 3.70 29.22 17.97
N LYS A 60 3.99 30.11 18.92
CA LYS A 60 2.95 30.83 19.66
C LYS A 60 2.08 31.68 18.73
N ALA A 61 2.68 32.43 17.82
CA ALA A 61 1.95 33.22 16.83
C ALA A 61 1.07 32.36 15.91
N ARG A 62 1.54 31.16 15.52
CA ARG A 62 0.72 30.19 14.78
C ARG A 62 -0.48 29.71 15.59
N LEU A 63 -0.26 29.36 16.85
CA LEU A 63 -1.34 28.89 17.74
C LEU A 63 -2.39 29.98 17.98
N ASP A 64 -1.96 31.20 18.26
CA ASP A 64 -2.83 32.36 18.51
C ASP A 64 -3.72 32.69 17.29
N TYR A 65 -3.27 32.35 16.07
CA TYR A 65 -4.06 32.49 14.85
C TYR A 65 -4.99 31.29 14.60
N SER A 66 -4.47 30.07 14.64
CA SER A 66 -5.22 28.86 14.23
C SER A 66 -6.32 28.48 15.21
N LEU A 67 -6.11 28.65 16.52
CA LEU A 67 -7.06 28.23 17.55
C LEU A 67 -8.44 28.92 17.40
N PRO A 68 -8.56 30.26 17.43
CA PRO A 68 -9.87 30.92 17.32
C PRO A 68 -10.54 30.65 15.97
N LEU A 69 -9.77 30.48 14.90
CA LEU A 69 -10.28 30.20 13.57
C LEU A 69 -10.92 28.80 13.47
N ILE A 70 -10.28 27.79 14.08
CA ILE A 70 -10.81 26.42 14.13
C ILE A 70 -12.01 26.36 15.08
N GLU A 71 -11.96 27.02 16.24
CA GLU A 71 -13.09 27.07 17.17
C GLU A 71 -14.33 27.74 16.56
N HIS A 72 -14.14 28.86 15.85
CA HIS A 72 -15.22 29.53 15.13
C HIS A 72 -15.85 28.60 14.07
N ARG A 73 -15.03 27.98 13.21
CA ARG A 73 -15.51 27.07 12.16
C ARG A 73 -16.17 25.82 12.75
N LEU A 74 -15.60 25.26 13.82
CA LEU A 74 -16.21 24.14 14.55
C LEU A 74 -17.60 24.56 15.06
N GLY A 75 -17.73 25.71 15.72
CA GLY A 75 -19.02 26.23 16.20
C GLY A 75 -20.06 26.43 15.10
N GLU A 76 -19.69 27.08 14.00
CA GLU A 76 -20.57 27.34 12.85
C GLU A 76 -21.07 26.02 12.23
N ARG A 77 -20.16 25.07 12.00
CA ARG A 77 -20.47 23.78 11.37
C ARG A 77 -21.27 22.87 12.30
N ARG A 78 -20.99 22.89 13.60
CA ARG A 78 -21.73 22.14 14.63
C ARG A 78 -23.18 22.59 14.76
N SER A 79 -23.49 23.85 14.46
CA SER A 79 -24.87 24.35 14.36
C SER A 79 -25.57 23.85 13.09
N ARG A 80 -24.86 23.83 11.95
CA ARG A 80 -25.39 23.35 10.66
C ARG A 80 -25.69 21.85 10.66
N VAL A 81 -24.78 21.02 11.16
CA VAL A 81 -24.94 19.55 11.21
C VAL A 81 -26.06 19.12 12.15
N ARG A 82 -26.35 19.89 13.22
CA ARG A 82 -27.38 19.57 14.24
C ARG A 82 -28.75 20.23 14.00
N GLY A 83 -28.89 21.10 13.01
CA GLY A 83 -30.12 21.87 12.78
C GLY A 83 -31.27 21.04 12.15
N PRO A 84 -32.54 21.25 12.56
CA PRO A 84 -33.70 20.49 12.06
C PRO A 84 -33.95 20.66 10.54
N TYR A 85 -33.47 21.76 9.95
CA TYR A 85 -33.59 22.04 8.51
C TYR A 85 -32.75 21.11 7.61
N TYR A 86 -31.80 20.35 8.17
CA TYR A 86 -30.99 19.38 7.41
C TYR A 86 -31.54 17.94 7.45
N ARG A 87 -32.50 17.62 8.34
CA ARG A 87 -33.17 16.29 8.35
C ARG A 87 -33.97 15.97 7.09
N GLY A 88 -34.24 16.95 6.21
CA GLY A 88 -35.10 16.80 5.03
C GLY A 88 -34.48 17.12 3.67
N LYS A 89 -33.19 17.52 3.61
CA LYS A 89 -32.47 17.80 2.36
C LYS A 89 -31.26 16.88 2.25
N ALA A 90 -31.55 15.59 2.11
CA ALA A 90 -30.60 14.47 2.14
C ALA A 90 -29.77 14.29 0.85
N SER A 91 -29.69 15.30 -0.03
CA SER A 91 -28.85 15.24 -1.23
C SER A 91 -27.49 15.87 -0.93
N LEU A 92 -26.50 15.01 -0.67
CA LEU A 92 -25.07 15.30 -0.53
C LEU A 92 -24.67 16.14 0.69
N ILE A 93 -24.41 15.47 1.83
CA ILE A 93 -23.44 16.05 2.78
C ILE A 93 -22.11 16.08 2.02
N LYS A 94 -21.49 17.26 1.90
CA LYS A 94 -20.15 17.36 1.31
C LYS A 94 -19.18 16.67 2.27
N PHE A 95 -18.26 15.85 1.76
CA PHE A 95 -17.29 15.10 2.59
C PHE A 95 -16.54 15.99 3.59
N ASP A 96 -16.25 17.24 3.22
CA ASP A 96 -15.64 18.24 4.11
C ASP A 96 -16.48 18.56 5.35
N GLU A 97 -17.81 18.46 5.28
CA GLU A 97 -18.69 18.72 6.41
C GLU A 97 -18.67 17.57 7.41
N CYS A 98 -18.45 16.32 6.95
CA CYS A 98 -18.25 15.18 7.84
C CYS A 98 -16.97 15.31 8.65
N LYS A 99 -15.89 15.89 8.11
CA LYS A 99 -14.62 16.04 8.81
C LYS A 99 -14.77 16.80 10.14
N TRP A 100 -15.61 17.84 10.17
CA TRP A 100 -15.89 18.61 11.40
C TRP A 100 -16.67 17.81 12.46
N PHE A 101 -17.55 16.91 12.03
CA PHE A 101 -18.23 15.98 12.93
C PHE A 101 -17.22 15.04 13.60
N PHE A 102 -16.31 14.45 12.81
CA PHE A 102 -15.26 13.59 13.32
C PHE A 102 -14.26 14.33 14.22
N LEU A 103 -13.98 15.61 13.94
CA LEU A 103 -13.21 16.45 14.85
C LEU A 103 -13.92 16.64 16.21
N ASP A 104 -15.23 16.90 16.25
CA ASP A 104 -15.96 16.99 17.54
C ASP A 104 -15.93 15.67 18.31
N LYS A 105 -16.07 14.53 17.60
CA LYS A 105 -15.96 13.18 18.17
C LYS A 105 -14.57 12.90 18.76
N PHE A 106 -13.51 13.20 18.00
CA PHE A 106 -12.12 13.11 18.44
C PHE A 106 -11.86 13.99 19.69
N LEU A 107 -12.33 15.24 19.67
CA LEU A 107 -12.17 16.15 20.81
C LEU A 107 -12.99 15.71 22.02
N PHE A 108 -14.18 15.13 21.82
CA PHE A 108 -14.99 14.57 22.90
C PHE A 108 -14.23 13.44 23.62
N ARG A 109 -13.62 12.51 22.87
CA ARG A 109 -12.74 11.47 23.43
C ARG A 109 -11.53 12.08 24.15
N GLY A 110 -10.89 13.07 23.53
CA GLY A 110 -9.77 13.79 24.14
C GLY A 110 -10.10 14.47 25.48
N ARG A 111 -11.29 15.06 25.62
CA ARG A 111 -11.73 15.71 26.86
C ARG A 111 -11.83 14.72 28.03
N ALA A 112 -12.26 13.48 27.78
CA ALA A 112 -12.28 12.43 28.79
C ALA A 112 -10.87 12.11 29.33
N LEU A 113 -9.83 12.39 28.52
CA LEU A 113 -8.42 12.21 28.84
C LEU A 113 -7.75 13.51 29.33
N GLY A 114 -8.53 14.57 29.58
CA GLY A 114 -8.02 15.87 30.01
C GLY A 114 -7.32 16.69 28.92
N ARG A 115 -7.54 16.36 27.64
CA ARG A 115 -6.90 17.01 26.48
C ARG A 115 -7.81 18.05 25.85
N SER A 116 -7.25 19.20 25.50
CA SER A 116 -7.96 20.32 24.84
C SER A 116 -7.59 20.45 23.37
N LEU A 117 -8.40 21.17 22.59
CA LEU A 117 -8.07 21.50 21.19
C LEU A 117 -6.74 22.26 21.10
N GLN A 118 -6.50 23.19 22.03
CA GLN A 118 -5.24 23.94 22.09
C GLN A 118 -4.02 23.03 22.27
N LEU A 119 -4.14 21.98 23.09
CA LEU A 119 -3.06 21.01 23.27
C LEU A 119 -2.76 20.26 21.96
N TYR A 120 -3.78 19.76 21.26
CA TYR A 120 -3.61 19.09 19.97
C TYR A 120 -3.02 20.02 18.90
N LEU A 121 -3.46 21.28 18.85
CA LEU A 121 -2.90 22.25 17.93
C LEU A 121 -1.43 22.55 18.22
N ASN A 122 -1.04 22.68 19.49
CA ASN A 122 0.35 22.89 19.85
C ASN A 122 1.23 21.71 19.38
N MET A 123 0.79 20.47 19.65
CA MET A 123 1.51 19.28 19.21
C MET A 123 1.56 19.18 17.67
N MET A 124 0.51 19.57 16.95
CA MET A 124 0.52 19.61 15.49
C MET A 124 1.46 20.66 14.90
N VAL A 125 1.55 21.84 15.53
CA VAL A 125 2.51 22.88 15.15
C VAL A 125 3.96 22.40 15.34
N GLU A 126 4.22 21.56 16.34
CA GLU A 126 5.54 20.94 16.55
C GLU A 126 5.90 19.96 15.43
N LEU A 127 4.92 19.24 14.87
CA LEU A 127 5.12 18.30 13.76
C LEU A 127 5.20 18.97 12.38
N GLU A 128 4.79 20.23 12.24
CA GLU A 128 4.69 20.94 10.96
C GLU A 128 6.01 20.96 10.17
N GLY A 129 7.14 21.22 10.83
CA GLY A 129 8.45 21.29 10.17
C GLY A 129 8.81 19.98 9.48
N ARG A 130 8.85 18.90 10.27
CA ARG A 130 9.09 17.54 9.76
C ARG A 130 8.09 17.16 8.66
N ALA A 131 6.82 17.45 8.87
CA ALA A 131 5.79 17.12 7.88
C ALA A 131 5.98 17.85 6.54
N LYS A 132 6.42 19.11 6.56
CA LYS A 132 6.70 19.87 5.34
C LYS A 132 7.92 19.35 4.59
N ASP A 133 8.94 18.91 5.30
CA ASP A 133 10.16 18.36 4.70
C ASP A 133 9.90 17.05 3.95
N CYS A 134 8.84 16.31 4.30
CA CYS A 134 8.42 15.11 3.59
C CYS A 134 7.67 15.39 2.27
N TYR A 135 7.27 16.62 1.95
CA TYR A 135 6.54 16.92 0.70
C TYR A 135 7.47 17.49 -0.37
N SER A 136 7.60 16.78 -1.50
CA SER A 136 8.51 17.10 -2.63
C SER A 136 8.31 18.48 -3.25
N ASN A 137 7.08 18.99 -3.24
CA ASN A 137 6.72 20.30 -3.75
C ASN A 137 6.17 21.12 -2.59
N LEU A 138 6.79 22.29 -2.33
CA LEU A 138 6.26 23.33 -1.45
C LEU A 138 4.79 23.56 -1.83
N VAL A 139 3.86 22.95 -1.10
CA VAL A 139 2.46 23.32 -1.18
C VAL A 139 2.44 24.82 -0.87
N PRO A 140 1.98 25.70 -1.77
CA PRO A 140 1.89 27.13 -1.49
C PRO A 140 0.71 27.37 -0.53
N MET A 141 0.78 26.76 0.64
CA MET A 141 -0.21 26.75 1.69
C MET A 141 0.41 27.39 2.92
N LEU A 142 -0.33 28.33 3.52
CA LEU A 142 0.11 29.00 4.73
C LEU A 142 0.25 27.97 5.86
N GLY A 143 1.19 28.18 6.78
CA GLY A 143 1.45 27.22 7.85
C GLY A 143 0.22 26.89 8.70
N HIS A 144 -0.67 27.87 8.91
CA HIS A 144 -1.92 27.64 9.64
C HIS A 144 -2.91 26.75 8.89
N ASP A 145 -3.03 26.91 7.57
CA ASP A 145 -3.89 26.07 6.72
C ASP A 145 -3.35 24.63 6.68
N PHE A 146 -2.02 24.48 6.66
CA PHE A 146 -1.37 23.16 6.68
C PHE A 146 -1.57 22.43 8.02
N VAL A 147 -1.39 23.12 9.14
CA VAL A 147 -1.65 22.56 10.48
C VAL A 147 -3.13 22.20 10.66
N GLU A 148 -4.04 23.06 10.18
CA GLU A 148 -5.46 22.75 10.19
C GLU A 148 -5.75 21.50 9.36
N MET A 149 -5.22 21.41 8.14
CA MET A 149 -5.40 20.26 7.27
C MET A 149 -4.90 18.97 7.94
N MET A 150 -3.69 18.96 8.50
CA MET A 150 -3.16 17.79 9.22
C MET A 150 -4.05 17.38 10.39
N LEU A 151 -4.54 18.34 11.18
CA LEU A 151 -5.39 18.05 12.32
C LEU A 151 -6.78 17.55 11.87
N LEU A 152 -7.44 18.28 10.98
CA LEU A 152 -8.81 18.00 10.56
C LEU A 152 -8.90 16.69 9.76
N ASP A 153 -8.03 16.52 8.77
CA ASP A 153 -8.01 15.34 7.91
C ASP A 153 -7.46 14.14 8.69
N GLY A 154 -6.46 14.36 9.56
CA GLY A 154 -5.93 13.31 10.43
C GLY A 154 -6.95 12.80 11.45
N CYS A 155 -7.68 13.69 12.13
CA CYS A 155 -8.76 13.31 13.05
C CYS A 155 -9.87 12.57 12.32
N PHE A 156 -10.24 13.02 11.11
CA PHE A 156 -11.21 12.34 10.27
C PHE A 156 -10.79 10.90 9.98
N VAL A 157 -9.54 10.69 9.51
CA VAL A 157 -9.03 9.36 9.19
C VAL A 157 -8.96 8.48 10.44
N VAL A 158 -8.39 8.97 11.55
CA VAL A 158 -8.24 8.18 12.78
C VAL A 158 -9.58 7.73 13.34
N GLU A 159 -10.56 8.64 13.44
CA GLU A 159 -11.89 8.27 13.94
C GLU A 159 -12.66 7.38 12.96
N LEU A 160 -12.49 7.57 11.64
CA LEU A 160 -13.05 6.68 10.63
C LEU A 160 -12.49 5.25 10.77
N LEU A 161 -11.18 5.12 11.01
CA LEU A 161 -10.52 3.83 11.19
C LEU A 161 -10.97 3.11 12.46
N ARG A 162 -11.12 3.83 13.58
CA ARG A 162 -11.73 3.28 14.80
C ARG A 162 -13.15 2.81 14.53
N LEU A 163 -13.96 3.69 13.94
CA LEU A 163 -15.38 3.44 13.69
C LEU A 163 -15.63 2.16 12.89
N LEU A 164 -14.80 1.90 11.88
CA LEU A 164 -14.97 0.80 10.95
C LEU A 164 -14.10 -0.43 11.29
N GLY A 165 -13.05 -0.26 12.10
CA GLY A 165 -12.07 -1.31 12.42
C GLY A 165 -12.26 -1.96 13.80
N GLU A 166 -12.88 -1.27 14.76
CA GLU A 166 -13.21 -1.82 16.08
C GLU A 166 -14.48 -2.70 16.00
N SER A 167 -14.54 -3.77 16.79
CA SER A 167 -15.72 -4.65 16.87
C SER A 167 -16.94 -3.92 17.46
N GLU A 168 -18.14 -4.33 17.03
CA GLU A 168 -19.47 -3.68 17.14
C GLU A 168 -19.97 -3.17 18.52
N ASP A 169 -19.16 -3.13 19.57
CA ASP A 169 -19.61 -2.89 20.94
C ASP A 169 -19.99 -1.42 21.26
N SER A 170 -19.87 -0.48 20.31
CA SER A 170 -20.33 0.91 20.52
C SER A 170 -20.78 1.63 19.24
N ILE A 171 -21.77 1.09 18.52
CA ILE A 171 -22.40 1.80 17.40
C ILE A 171 -23.19 2.99 17.95
N ASP A 172 -22.68 4.20 17.72
CA ASP A 172 -23.45 5.44 17.93
C ASP A 172 -24.45 5.59 16.77
N GLU A 173 -25.74 5.41 17.05
CA GLU A 173 -26.81 5.50 16.06
C GLU A 173 -26.88 6.88 15.35
N GLU A 174 -26.25 7.92 15.91
CA GLU A 174 -26.18 9.25 15.31
C GLU A 174 -25.00 9.46 14.34
N ASP A 175 -24.13 8.46 14.15
CA ASP A 175 -22.98 8.60 13.26
C ASP A 175 -23.40 8.76 11.77
N PRO A 176 -22.92 9.81 11.06
CA PRO A 176 -23.25 10.08 9.66
C PRO A 176 -22.86 8.95 8.68
N ILE A 177 -21.94 8.08 9.07
CA ILE A 177 -21.46 6.96 8.26
C ILE A 177 -22.38 5.74 8.41
N PHE A 178 -22.82 5.41 9.63
CA PHE A 178 -23.76 4.30 9.84
C PHE A 178 -25.15 4.60 9.31
N THR A 179 -25.57 5.86 9.30
CA THR A 179 -26.79 6.28 8.60
C THR A 179 -26.67 6.17 7.07
N ARG A 180 -25.46 5.99 6.52
CA ARG A 180 -25.19 5.91 5.07
C ARG A 180 -24.09 4.89 4.72
N PRO A 181 -24.30 3.58 4.93
CA PRO A 181 -23.25 2.56 4.73
C PRO A 181 -22.68 2.51 3.30
N TRP A 182 -23.46 2.92 2.29
CA TRP A 182 -23.00 3.00 0.89
C TRP A 182 -21.88 4.03 0.66
N LEU A 183 -21.60 4.92 1.62
CA LEU A 183 -20.46 5.84 1.57
C LEU A 183 -19.12 5.17 1.87
N ILE A 184 -19.12 3.99 2.51
CA ILE A 184 -17.91 3.31 2.97
C ILE A 184 -16.99 2.95 1.79
N PRO A 185 -17.43 2.26 0.72
CA PRO A 185 -16.51 1.93 -0.38
C PRO A 185 -15.94 3.16 -1.11
N PRO A 186 -16.73 4.20 -1.45
CA PRO A 186 -16.16 5.43 -1.99
C PRO A 186 -15.14 6.10 -1.06
N LEU A 187 -15.37 6.10 0.25
CA LEU A 187 -14.45 6.65 1.26
C LEU A 187 -13.13 5.90 1.28
N ILE A 188 -13.17 4.57 1.39
CA ILE A 188 -11.94 3.76 1.43
C ILE A 188 -11.14 3.95 0.14
N ARG A 189 -11.82 4.01 -1.02
CA ARG A 189 -11.15 4.27 -2.31
C ARG A 189 -10.47 5.62 -2.32
N ASP A 190 -11.09 6.64 -1.73
CA ASP A 190 -10.52 7.99 -1.66
C ASP A 190 -9.31 8.05 -0.71
N LEU A 191 -9.32 7.31 0.40
CA LEU A 191 -8.16 7.16 1.30
C LEU A 191 -6.95 6.50 0.64
N LEU A 192 -7.17 5.68 -0.40
CA LEU A 192 -6.13 4.95 -1.12
C LEU A 192 -5.70 5.64 -2.43
N LYS A 193 -6.13 6.89 -2.67
CA LYS A 193 -5.62 7.67 -3.80
C LYS A 193 -4.30 8.33 -3.46
N LEU A 194 -3.37 8.32 -4.41
CA LEU A 194 -2.06 8.96 -4.26
C LEU A 194 -2.15 10.46 -3.93
N GLU A 195 -3.13 11.17 -4.49
CA GLU A 195 -3.38 12.60 -4.25
C GLU A 195 -3.93 12.92 -2.85
N ASN A 196 -4.41 11.92 -2.12
CA ASN A 196 -5.11 12.07 -0.83
C ASN A 196 -4.35 11.35 0.30
N GLN A 197 -3.02 11.46 0.31
CA GLN A 197 -2.18 10.82 1.30
C GLN A 197 -1.74 11.81 2.38
N LEU A 198 -2.13 11.53 3.62
CA LEU A 198 -1.51 12.10 4.81
C LEU A 198 -0.33 11.23 5.25
N LEU A 199 0.68 11.88 5.82
CA LEU A 199 1.82 11.22 6.45
C LEU A 199 1.34 10.32 7.59
N PHE A 200 1.73 9.05 7.57
CA PHE A 200 1.24 8.05 8.52
C PHE A 200 1.63 8.40 9.95
N PHE A 201 2.80 9.00 10.18
CA PHE A 201 3.21 9.42 11.52
C PHE A 201 2.28 10.49 12.12
N ILE A 202 1.61 11.31 11.30
CA ILE A 202 0.61 12.28 11.76
C ILE A 202 -0.62 11.52 12.29
N LEU A 203 -1.06 10.51 11.55
CA LEU A 203 -2.16 9.64 11.94
C LEU A 203 -1.81 8.85 13.21
N ASP A 204 -0.60 8.30 13.29
CA ASP A 204 -0.12 7.54 14.45
C ASP A 204 0.01 8.43 15.69
N SER A 205 0.50 9.66 15.53
CA SER A 205 0.55 10.66 16.59
C SER A 205 -0.87 10.97 17.11
N LEU A 206 -1.81 11.29 16.22
CA LEU A 206 -3.21 11.55 16.60
C LEU A 206 -3.88 10.36 17.27
N PHE A 207 -3.64 9.15 16.76
CA PHE A 207 -4.14 7.91 17.33
C PHE A 207 -3.61 7.74 18.76
N SER A 208 -2.29 7.84 18.96
CA SER A 208 -1.64 7.73 20.27
C SER A 208 -2.12 8.79 21.27
N TRP A 209 -2.30 10.04 20.83
CA TRP A 209 -2.76 11.13 21.68
C TRP A 209 -4.26 11.08 22.00
N SER A 210 -5.03 10.23 21.33
CA SER A 210 -6.46 10.04 21.61
C SER A 210 -6.78 8.65 22.15
N ARG A 211 -5.79 7.76 22.21
CA ARG A 211 -5.93 6.36 22.64
C ARG A 211 -6.39 6.28 24.10
N GLY A 212 -7.51 5.59 24.31
CA GLY A 212 -7.99 5.20 25.64
C GLY A 212 -7.23 3.99 26.22
N ALA A 213 -7.40 3.72 27.51
CA ALA A 213 -6.75 2.58 28.18
C ALA A 213 -7.25 1.21 27.68
N GLU A 214 -8.45 1.17 27.10
CA GLU A 214 -9.11 -0.05 26.61
C GLU A 214 -8.79 -0.35 25.13
N GLU A 215 -8.23 0.61 24.39
CA GLU A 215 -7.84 0.42 22.98
C GLU A 215 -6.58 -0.46 22.90
N THR A 216 -6.74 -1.69 22.42
CA THR A 216 -5.64 -2.67 22.26
C THR A 216 -5.05 -2.68 20.85
N GLU A 217 -5.84 -2.36 19.84
CA GLU A 217 -5.44 -2.45 18.44
C GLU A 217 -4.43 -1.37 18.04
N THR A 218 -3.65 -1.66 17.00
CA THR A 218 -2.72 -0.72 16.40
C THR A 218 -3.37 0.00 15.22
N LEU A 219 -2.91 1.21 14.93
CA LEU A 219 -3.41 1.97 13.78
C LEU A 219 -3.23 1.23 12.44
N PRO A 220 -2.08 0.58 12.15
CA PRO A 220 -1.95 -0.24 10.94
C PRO A 220 -2.98 -1.36 10.86
N LEU A 221 -3.24 -2.05 11.98
CA LEU A 221 -4.21 -3.14 12.00
C LEU A 221 -5.63 -2.62 11.73
N LEU A 222 -6.04 -1.51 12.37
CA LEU A 222 -7.32 -0.87 12.12
C LEU A 222 -7.46 -0.45 10.64
N ALA A 223 -6.42 0.18 10.07
CA ALA A 223 -6.41 0.57 8.66
C ALA A 223 -6.60 -0.64 7.73
N LEU A 224 -5.88 -1.74 7.98
CA LEU A 224 -5.99 -2.95 7.16
C LEU A 224 -7.37 -3.60 7.28
N LYS A 225 -7.95 -3.68 8.47
CA LYS A 225 -9.34 -4.15 8.65
C LYS A 225 -10.34 -3.32 7.85
N VAL A 226 -10.19 -1.99 7.86
CA VAL A 226 -11.05 -1.09 7.09
C VAL A 226 -10.86 -1.31 5.60
N PHE A 227 -9.63 -1.47 5.12
CA PHE A 227 -9.38 -1.78 3.71
C PHE A 227 -9.98 -3.13 3.31
N ASP A 228 -10.03 -4.09 4.23
CA ASP A 228 -10.59 -5.41 4.00
C ASP A 228 -12.12 -5.43 3.89
N LEU A 229 -12.80 -4.38 4.34
CA LEU A 229 -14.23 -4.18 4.03
C LEU A 229 -14.49 -4.07 2.53
N ALA A 230 -13.47 -3.67 1.76
CA ALA A 230 -13.56 -3.51 0.31
C ALA A 230 -12.68 -4.51 -0.47
N LEU A 231 -11.68 -5.10 0.20
CA LEU A 231 -10.81 -6.19 -0.28
C LEU A 231 -10.80 -7.32 0.76
N PRO A 232 -11.80 -8.22 0.80
CA PRO A 232 -11.88 -9.23 1.84
C PRO A 232 -10.64 -10.14 1.84
N ARG A 233 -9.82 -10.05 2.89
CA ARG A 233 -8.68 -10.93 3.17
C ARG A 233 -8.91 -11.63 4.51
N SER A 234 -8.21 -12.73 4.74
CA SER A 234 -8.31 -13.41 6.03
C SER A 234 -7.56 -12.61 7.11
N PRO A 235 -8.00 -12.63 8.37
CA PRO A 235 -7.30 -11.94 9.46
C PRO A 235 -5.81 -12.34 9.56
N GLU A 236 -5.50 -13.61 9.30
CA GLU A 236 -4.13 -14.13 9.30
C GLU A 236 -3.24 -13.49 8.24
N ALA A 237 -3.82 -13.02 7.14
CA ALA A 237 -3.08 -12.35 6.06
C ALA A 237 -2.64 -10.93 6.44
N ILE A 238 -3.40 -10.23 7.30
CA ILE A 238 -3.11 -8.84 7.68
C ILE A 238 -2.33 -8.71 9.00
N LEU A 239 -2.42 -9.71 9.89
CA LEU A 239 -1.72 -9.71 11.19
C LEU A 239 -0.21 -9.45 11.11
N PRO A 240 0.56 -9.97 10.13
CA PRO A 240 2.00 -9.69 10.03
C PRO A 240 2.34 -8.21 9.87
N PHE A 241 1.38 -7.39 9.41
CA PHE A 241 1.58 -5.97 9.10
C PHE A 241 1.09 -5.04 10.21
N GLN A 242 0.66 -5.57 11.37
CA GLN A 242 0.12 -4.77 12.47
C GLN A 242 1.11 -3.74 13.06
N HIS A 243 2.41 -3.94 12.86
CA HIS A 243 3.49 -3.05 13.32
C HIS A 243 4.30 -2.50 12.16
N LEU A 244 3.76 -2.51 10.94
CA LEU A 244 4.47 -2.00 9.78
C LEU A 244 4.68 -0.49 9.89
N GLU A 245 5.92 -0.05 9.68
CA GLU A 245 6.28 1.35 9.55
C GLU A 245 5.86 1.89 8.18
N ALA A 246 4.61 2.32 8.08
CA ALA A 246 4.07 2.90 6.85
C ALA A 246 4.42 4.38 6.71
N LYS A 247 4.51 4.85 5.46
CA LYS A 247 4.74 6.27 5.13
C LYS A 247 3.41 7.03 5.04
N HIS A 248 2.39 6.36 4.53
CA HIS A 248 1.01 6.83 4.40
C HIS A 248 0.09 5.60 4.18
N LEU A 249 -1.23 5.81 4.12
CA LEU A 249 -2.21 4.72 4.02
C LEU A 249 -2.06 3.85 2.77
N LEU A 250 -1.81 4.46 1.62
CA LEU A 250 -1.54 3.73 0.37
C LEU A 250 -0.25 2.90 0.46
N HIS A 251 0.79 3.37 1.16
CA HIS A 251 2.01 2.58 1.37
C HIS A 251 1.73 1.36 2.26
N LEU A 252 0.96 1.53 3.35
CA LEU A 252 0.52 0.41 4.19
C LEU A 252 -0.27 -0.62 3.40
N PHE A 253 -1.25 -0.16 2.61
CA PHE A 253 -2.06 -1.03 1.75
C PHE A 253 -1.17 -1.77 0.75
N HIS A 254 -0.29 -1.06 0.06
CA HIS A 254 0.66 -1.63 -0.90
C HIS A 254 1.51 -2.75 -0.29
N GLN A 255 2.15 -2.50 0.85
CA GLN A 255 2.99 -3.49 1.53
C GLN A 255 2.20 -4.72 1.95
N SER A 256 0.93 -4.54 2.34
CA SER A 256 0.05 -5.65 2.71
C SER A 256 -0.43 -6.51 1.53
N LEU A 257 -0.19 -6.08 0.28
CA LEU A 257 -0.45 -6.89 -0.92
C LEU A 257 0.74 -7.79 -1.29
N LEU A 258 1.94 -7.47 -0.79
CA LEU A 258 3.12 -8.26 -1.04
C LEU A 258 3.10 -9.50 -0.13
N PRO A 259 3.38 -10.70 -0.66
CA PRO A 259 3.63 -11.88 0.15
C PRO A 259 4.61 -11.56 1.30
N PRO A 260 4.36 -12.01 2.54
CA PRO A 260 5.24 -11.73 3.68
C PRO A 260 6.70 -12.15 3.43
N GLN A 261 6.88 -13.23 2.67
CA GLN A 261 8.17 -13.71 2.21
C GLN A 261 8.92 -12.71 1.29
N TRP A 262 8.23 -11.85 0.54
CA TRP A 262 8.84 -10.78 -0.27
C TRP A 262 9.21 -9.56 0.58
N VAL A 263 8.44 -9.28 1.63
CA VAL A 263 8.78 -8.25 2.62
C VAL A 263 10.01 -8.64 3.45
N MET A 264 10.27 -9.95 3.62
CA MET A 264 11.53 -10.45 4.19
C MET A 264 12.69 -10.51 3.19
N MET A 265 12.46 -10.33 1.88
CA MET A 265 13.52 -10.32 0.85
C MET A 265 14.23 -8.97 0.72
N THR A 266 13.71 -7.92 1.36
CA THR A 266 14.35 -6.60 1.42
C THR A 266 15.39 -6.48 2.55
N ASP A 267 15.69 -7.56 3.26
CA ASP A 267 16.83 -7.64 4.19
C ASP A 267 18.17 -7.56 3.41
N PRO A 268 18.99 -6.51 3.62
CA PRO A 268 20.30 -6.35 2.96
C PRO A 268 21.31 -7.47 3.28
N HIS A 269 21.03 -8.32 4.27
CA HIS A 269 21.98 -9.32 4.78
C HIS A 269 21.74 -10.76 4.29
N ARG A 270 20.81 -10.99 3.35
CA ARG A 270 20.63 -12.34 2.79
C ARG A 270 21.76 -12.71 1.81
N PRO A 271 22.39 -13.89 1.94
CA PRO A 271 23.30 -14.40 0.93
C PRO A 271 22.55 -14.74 -0.37
N ALA A 272 23.09 -14.29 -1.51
CA ALA A 272 22.53 -14.43 -2.86
C ALA A 272 22.42 -15.88 -3.38
N ASP A 273 22.84 -16.87 -2.58
CA ASP A 273 23.19 -18.21 -3.05
C ASP A 273 22.19 -19.31 -2.66
N GLN A 274 20.97 -18.97 -2.26
CA GLN A 274 19.92 -19.97 -2.03
C GLN A 274 19.03 -20.13 -3.27
N PRO A 275 19.22 -21.20 -4.07
CA PRO A 275 18.33 -21.47 -5.18
C PRO A 275 16.92 -21.73 -4.65
N MET A 276 15.93 -21.02 -5.19
CA MET A 276 14.52 -21.41 -5.03
C MET A 276 14.40 -22.83 -5.57
N GLN A 277 13.97 -23.75 -4.71
CA GLN A 277 13.74 -25.13 -5.10
C GLN A 277 12.54 -25.17 -6.04
N CYS A 278 12.80 -25.16 -7.35
CA CYS A 278 11.78 -25.30 -8.38
C CYS A 278 11.20 -26.72 -8.30
N ASN A 279 10.15 -26.89 -7.48
CA ASN A 279 9.09 -27.81 -7.87
C ASN A 279 8.59 -27.34 -9.25
N GLN A 280 8.28 -28.25 -10.17
CA GLN A 280 7.92 -27.96 -11.57
C GLN A 280 6.59 -27.17 -11.76
N VAL A 281 6.14 -26.45 -10.73
CA VAL A 281 4.89 -25.70 -10.69
C VAL A 281 5.18 -24.27 -10.23
N LEU A 282 4.92 -23.30 -11.11
CA LEU A 282 4.98 -21.89 -10.79
C LEU A 282 3.85 -21.53 -9.82
N GLN A 283 4.19 -21.06 -8.63
CA GLN A 283 3.21 -20.54 -7.67
C GLN A 283 3.06 -19.03 -7.86
N ILE A 284 1.87 -18.60 -8.24
CA ILE A 284 1.53 -17.18 -8.42
C ILE A 284 0.70 -16.74 -7.21
N PRO A 285 1.09 -15.68 -6.48
CA PRO A 285 0.27 -15.11 -5.42
C PRO A 285 -1.12 -14.73 -5.93
N SER A 286 -2.14 -15.06 -5.15
CA SER A 286 -3.51 -14.73 -5.51
C SER A 286 -3.79 -13.24 -5.36
N ILE A 287 -4.61 -12.70 -6.26
CA ILE A 287 -5.08 -11.33 -6.23
C ILE A 287 -6.57 -11.26 -6.44
N THR A 288 -7.23 -10.44 -5.63
CA THR A 288 -8.66 -10.20 -5.74
C THR A 288 -8.92 -8.98 -6.60
N ILE A 289 -9.77 -9.12 -7.62
CA ILE A 289 -10.15 -8.05 -8.53
C ILE A 289 -11.66 -7.83 -8.48
N ASN A 290 -12.05 -6.60 -8.17
CA ASN A 290 -13.42 -6.09 -8.19
C ASN A 290 -13.42 -4.61 -8.60
N ASP A 291 -14.62 -4.04 -8.81
CA ASP A 291 -14.79 -2.63 -9.21
C ASP A 291 -14.14 -1.63 -8.25
N PHE A 292 -13.96 -2.01 -6.99
CA PHE A 292 -13.30 -1.21 -5.97
C PHE A 292 -11.77 -1.23 -6.12
N THR A 293 -11.16 -2.41 -6.23
CA THR A 293 -9.70 -2.64 -6.21
C THR A 293 -8.96 -2.04 -7.41
N SER A 294 -9.64 -1.87 -8.55
CA SER A 294 -9.03 -1.31 -9.77
C SER A 294 -8.31 0.02 -9.51
N SER A 295 -8.92 0.93 -8.74
CA SER A 295 -8.35 2.25 -8.45
C SER A 295 -7.15 2.17 -7.48
N PRO A 296 -7.24 1.53 -6.30
CA PRO A 296 -6.09 1.34 -5.42
C PRO A 296 -4.90 0.65 -6.09
N LEU A 297 -5.12 -0.39 -6.91
CA LEU A 297 -4.03 -1.09 -7.60
C LEU A 297 -3.30 -0.17 -8.61
N ILE A 298 -4.04 0.66 -9.34
CA ILE A 298 -3.43 1.68 -10.22
C ILE A 298 -2.61 2.67 -9.40
N ASN A 299 -3.15 3.16 -8.27
CA ASN A 299 -2.44 4.09 -7.41
C ASN A 299 -1.15 3.48 -6.82
N CYS A 300 -1.17 2.19 -6.47
CA CYS A 300 0.02 1.44 -6.05
C CYS A 300 1.11 1.43 -7.14
N VAL A 301 0.76 1.07 -8.38
CA VAL A 301 1.73 1.06 -9.51
C VAL A 301 2.28 2.47 -9.77
N VAL A 302 1.42 3.49 -9.78
CA VAL A 302 1.87 4.87 -9.97
C VAL A 302 2.80 5.31 -8.83
N TRP A 303 2.48 4.95 -7.59
CA TRP A 303 3.30 5.26 -6.42
C TRP A 303 4.70 4.64 -6.50
N GLU A 304 4.84 3.34 -6.78
CA GLU A 304 6.15 2.69 -6.94
C GLU A 304 6.98 3.37 -8.03
N ARG A 305 6.35 3.75 -9.16
CA ARG A 305 7.05 4.43 -10.26
C ARG A 305 7.51 5.85 -9.95
N CYS A 306 6.84 6.53 -9.02
CA CYS A 306 7.23 7.86 -8.57
C CYS A 306 8.42 7.81 -7.60
N LEU A 307 8.79 6.64 -7.09
CA LEU A 307 9.94 6.47 -6.19
C LEU A 307 11.20 6.13 -7.00
N GLU A 308 12.21 7.00 -6.92
CA GLU A 308 13.48 6.80 -7.62
C GLU A 308 14.33 5.67 -7.02
N GLU A 309 14.15 5.34 -5.73
CA GLU A 309 14.94 4.34 -4.96
C GLU A 309 14.11 3.14 -4.47
N GLY A 310 12.87 2.99 -4.96
CA GLY A 310 11.95 1.93 -4.54
C GLY A 310 12.15 0.62 -5.32
N SER A 311 11.93 -0.52 -4.65
CA SER A 311 11.79 -1.81 -5.32
C SER A 311 10.48 -1.86 -6.11
N ASN A 312 10.52 -2.23 -7.39
CA ASN A 312 9.33 -2.29 -8.26
C ASN A 312 8.58 -3.64 -8.14
N TYR A 313 8.60 -4.31 -6.99
CA TYR A 313 8.09 -5.68 -6.85
C TYR A 313 6.62 -5.79 -7.26
N PHE A 314 5.79 -4.86 -6.83
CA PHE A 314 4.37 -4.90 -7.16
C PHE A 314 4.15 -4.60 -8.65
N THR A 315 4.84 -3.61 -9.19
CA THR A 315 4.79 -3.24 -10.62
C THR A 315 5.28 -4.39 -11.51
N ASP A 316 6.31 -5.11 -11.08
CA ASP A 316 6.86 -6.28 -11.75
C ASP A 316 5.86 -7.45 -11.72
N TYR A 317 5.22 -7.71 -10.58
CA TYR A 317 4.13 -8.68 -10.46
C TYR A 317 2.96 -8.33 -11.39
N ILE A 318 2.50 -7.07 -11.37
CA ILE A 318 1.41 -6.60 -12.22
C ILE A 318 1.76 -6.71 -13.71
N SER A 319 3.02 -6.45 -14.06
CA SER A 319 3.51 -6.60 -15.44
C SER A 319 3.53 -8.06 -15.88
N PHE A 320 4.02 -8.95 -15.02
CA PHE A 320 3.97 -10.39 -15.26
C PHE A 320 2.52 -10.89 -15.46
N MET A 321 1.60 -10.48 -14.59
CA MET A 321 0.17 -10.79 -14.73
C MET A 321 -0.42 -10.22 -16.03
N SER A 322 -0.02 -9.01 -16.43
CA SER A 322 -0.43 -8.43 -17.72
C SER A 322 0.09 -9.22 -18.93
N CYS A 323 1.22 -9.92 -18.83
CA CYS A 323 1.71 -10.81 -19.90
C CYS A 323 0.90 -12.10 -19.98
N LEU A 324 0.45 -12.63 -18.83
CA LEU A 324 -0.40 -13.82 -18.77
C LEU A 324 -1.82 -13.56 -19.27
N ILE A 325 -2.36 -12.35 -19.04
CA ILE A 325 -3.76 -12.01 -19.32
C ILE A 325 -3.88 -11.21 -20.63
N ASN A 326 -4.04 -11.92 -21.75
CA ASN A 326 -4.20 -11.32 -23.07
C ASN A 326 -5.66 -11.25 -23.53
N GLN A 327 -6.47 -12.21 -23.11
CA GLN A 327 -7.88 -12.36 -23.47
C GLN A 327 -8.72 -12.78 -22.25
N PRO A 328 -10.06 -12.56 -22.28
CA PRO A 328 -10.94 -12.94 -21.17
C PRO A 328 -10.85 -14.41 -20.76
N ARG A 329 -10.55 -15.30 -21.71
CA ARG A 329 -10.35 -16.74 -21.43
C ARG A 329 -9.18 -17.01 -20.49
N ASP A 330 -8.14 -16.19 -20.53
CA ASP A 330 -6.98 -16.33 -19.65
C ASP A 330 -7.36 -15.97 -18.20
N VAL A 331 -8.24 -14.97 -18.03
CA VAL A 331 -8.83 -14.62 -16.73
C VAL A 331 -9.65 -15.79 -16.20
N ALA A 332 -10.55 -16.36 -17.01
CA ALA A 332 -11.36 -17.51 -16.60
C ALA A 332 -10.49 -18.70 -16.13
N PHE A 333 -9.36 -18.95 -16.81
CA PHE A 333 -8.41 -19.98 -16.41
C PHE A 333 -7.74 -19.65 -15.05
N LEU A 334 -7.22 -18.44 -14.88
CA LEU A 334 -6.59 -18.01 -13.63
C LEU A 334 -7.58 -17.96 -12.45
N CYS A 335 -8.85 -17.68 -12.72
CA CYS A 335 -9.93 -17.79 -11.73
C CYS A 335 -10.17 -19.24 -11.32
N SER A 336 -10.14 -20.19 -12.26
CA SER A 336 -10.33 -21.62 -11.96
C SER A 336 -9.22 -22.22 -11.10
N ASP A 337 -8.00 -21.68 -11.20
CA ASP A 337 -6.84 -22.05 -10.38
C ASP A 337 -6.74 -21.24 -9.07
N GLY A 338 -7.68 -20.33 -8.79
CA GLY A 338 -7.70 -19.52 -7.56
C GLY A 338 -6.62 -18.44 -7.50
N ILE A 339 -5.99 -18.11 -8.63
CA ILE A 339 -4.98 -17.04 -8.73
C ILE A 339 -5.67 -15.67 -8.81
N ILE A 340 -6.81 -15.58 -9.51
CA ILE A 340 -7.62 -14.37 -9.55
C ILE A 340 -8.96 -14.63 -8.87
N PHE A 341 -9.24 -13.91 -7.79
CA PHE A 341 -10.58 -13.87 -7.22
C PHE A 341 -11.34 -12.70 -7.83
N ALA A 342 -12.00 -12.94 -8.95
CA ALA A 342 -12.85 -11.94 -9.59
C ALA A 342 -14.26 -11.96 -8.97
N PHE A 343 -14.64 -10.90 -8.26
CA PHE A 343 -16.03 -10.74 -7.78
C PHE A 343 -16.94 -10.10 -8.84
N SER A 344 -16.34 -9.50 -9.87
CA SER A 344 -17.03 -9.04 -11.07
C SER A 344 -17.17 -10.21 -12.05
N GLN A 345 -18.38 -10.50 -12.52
CA GLN A 345 -18.62 -11.53 -13.54
C GLN A 345 -18.10 -11.15 -14.94
N ASP A 346 -17.28 -10.09 -15.06
CA ASP A 346 -16.77 -9.59 -16.32
C ASP A 346 -15.25 -9.82 -16.47
N ASP A 347 -14.89 -10.97 -17.02
CA ASP A 347 -13.51 -11.29 -17.44
C ASP A 347 -12.93 -10.23 -18.40
N GLN A 348 -13.79 -9.52 -19.16
CA GLN A 348 -13.38 -8.44 -20.04
C GLN A 348 -12.92 -7.21 -19.25
N HIS A 349 -13.55 -6.92 -18.10
CA HIS A 349 -13.11 -5.85 -17.20
C HIS A 349 -11.71 -6.13 -16.65
N VAL A 350 -11.50 -7.34 -16.11
CA VAL A 350 -10.19 -7.76 -15.56
C VAL A 350 -9.11 -7.69 -16.64
N THR A 351 -9.40 -8.20 -17.85
CA THR A 351 -8.48 -8.12 -18.99
C THR A 351 -8.12 -6.68 -19.34
N LYS A 352 -9.10 -5.75 -19.35
CA LYS A 352 -8.87 -4.33 -19.63
C LYS A 352 -8.02 -3.67 -18.55
N LEU A 353 -8.27 -3.99 -17.28
CA LEU A 353 -7.52 -3.47 -16.14
C LEU A 353 -6.03 -3.84 -16.24
N PHE A 354 -5.72 -5.13 -16.39
CA PHE A 354 -4.33 -5.57 -16.51
C PHE A 354 -3.64 -5.01 -17.75
N LYS A 355 -4.33 -4.90 -18.89
CA LYS A 355 -3.79 -4.21 -20.07
C LYS A 355 -3.50 -2.73 -19.83
N GLN A 356 -4.32 -2.05 -19.04
CA GLN A 356 -4.08 -0.66 -18.65
C GLN A 356 -2.86 -0.57 -17.72
N LEU A 357 -2.79 -1.43 -16.71
CA LEU A 357 -1.68 -1.48 -15.77
C LEU A 357 -0.34 -1.80 -16.46
N GLY A 358 -0.33 -2.77 -17.38
CA GLY A 358 0.86 -3.12 -18.17
C GLY A 358 1.35 -2.00 -19.09
N LYS A 359 0.47 -1.07 -19.52
CA LYS A 359 0.90 0.14 -20.23
C LYS A 359 1.57 1.15 -19.30
N ILE A 360 1.08 1.29 -18.07
CA ILE A 360 1.63 2.22 -17.08
C ILE A 360 3.02 1.75 -16.62
N SER A 361 3.24 0.45 -16.53
CA SER A 361 4.50 -0.11 -16.02
C SER A 361 5.71 0.01 -16.96
N GLY A 362 5.55 0.35 -18.24
CA GLY A 362 6.68 0.65 -19.15
C GLY A 362 7.72 -0.48 -19.25
N PHE A 363 7.22 -1.70 -19.38
CA PHE A 363 7.87 -2.99 -19.15
C PHE A 363 9.30 -3.20 -19.71
N LYS A 364 10.19 -3.74 -18.85
CA LYS A 364 11.42 -4.46 -19.22
C LYS A 364 11.49 -5.79 -18.46
N VAL A 365 10.89 -6.86 -19.01
CA VAL A 365 10.91 -8.25 -18.46
C VAL A 365 12.29 -8.67 -17.95
N ARG A 366 13.33 -8.23 -18.66
CA ARG A 366 14.70 -8.74 -18.50
C ARG A 366 15.41 -8.19 -17.27
N ASP A 367 14.87 -7.12 -16.68
CA ASP A 367 15.50 -6.41 -15.58
C ASP A 367 14.71 -6.57 -14.25
N CYS A 368 13.64 -7.37 -14.22
CA CYS A 368 12.80 -7.57 -13.03
C CYS A 368 13.19 -8.81 -12.21
N TYR A 369 12.70 -8.88 -10.97
CA TYR A 369 12.94 -10.01 -10.07
C TYR A 369 12.35 -11.35 -10.57
N LEU A 370 11.40 -11.28 -11.51
CA LEU A 370 10.77 -12.43 -12.16
C LEU A 370 11.49 -12.88 -13.44
N SER A 371 12.58 -12.20 -13.82
CA SER A 371 13.25 -12.44 -15.10
C SER A 371 13.75 -13.88 -15.25
N GLU A 372 14.22 -14.50 -14.17
CA GLU A 372 14.65 -15.91 -14.14
C GLU A 372 13.47 -16.87 -14.35
N GLN A 373 12.35 -16.66 -13.66
CA GLN A 373 11.15 -17.48 -13.83
C GLN A 373 10.58 -17.33 -15.24
N VAL A 374 10.56 -16.12 -15.79
CA VAL A 374 10.11 -15.89 -17.17
C VAL A 374 11.07 -16.58 -18.17
N ARG A 375 12.38 -16.51 -17.93
CA ARG A 375 13.39 -17.20 -18.77
C ARG A 375 13.23 -18.71 -18.74
N GLU A 376 12.95 -19.31 -17.59
CA GLU A 376 12.67 -20.74 -17.47
C GLU A 376 11.41 -21.14 -18.23
N ILE A 377 10.35 -20.35 -18.14
CA ILE A 377 9.10 -20.56 -18.88
C ILE A 377 9.35 -20.45 -20.40
N GLU A 378 10.05 -19.41 -20.85
CA GLU A 378 10.42 -19.23 -22.26
C GLU A 378 11.30 -20.38 -22.77
N ALA A 379 12.27 -20.84 -21.97
CA ALA A 379 13.12 -21.98 -22.32
C ALA A 379 12.31 -23.28 -22.43
N TYR A 380 11.34 -23.51 -21.54
CA TYR A 380 10.46 -24.66 -21.62
C TYR A 380 9.54 -24.60 -22.86
N TYR A 381 8.90 -23.45 -23.13
CA TYR A 381 7.99 -23.31 -24.27
C TYR A 381 8.72 -23.27 -25.63
N SER A 382 9.97 -22.84 -25.66
CA SER A 382 10.83 -22.92 -26.85
C SER A 382 11.45 -24.30 -27.06
N SER A 383 11.30 -25.22 -26.11
CA SER A 383 11.79 -26.59 -26.25
C SER A 383 10.96 -27.42 -27.24
N ASN A 384 11.62 -28.35 -27.92
CA ASN A 384 10.96 -29.31 -28.81
C ASN A 384 9.85 -30.13 -28.11
N TRP A 385 9.93 -30.28 -26.78
CA TRP A 385 8.93 -30.98 -25.98
C TRP A 385 7.59 -30.23 -25.94
N ALA A 386 7.60 -28.91 -25.76
CA ALA A 386 6.38 -28.11 -25.79
C ALA A 386 5.74 -28.14 -27.19
N THR A 387 6.55 -28.04 -28.25
CA THR A 387 6.08 -28.20 -29.63
C THR A 387 5.48 -29.58 -29.86
N MET A 388 6.13 -30.65 -29.38
CA MET A 388 5.63 -32.02 -29.53
C MET A 388 4.32 -32.24 -28.75
N LYS A 389 4.23 -31.73 -27.51
CA LYS A 389 3.00 -31.80 -26.71
C LYS A 389 1.85 -31.04 -27.38
N HIS A 390 2.11 -29.83 -27.89
CA HIS A 390 1.09 -29.05 -28.57
C HIS A 390 0.68 -29.64 -29.92
N THR A 391 1.60 -30.17 -30.74
CA THR A 391 1.25 -30.69 -32.07
C THR A 391 0.57 -32.06 -31.99
N TYR A 392 1.02 -32.94 -31.08
CA TYR A 392 0.55 -34.33 -31.05
C TYR A 392 -0.52 -34.62 -30.01
N PHE A 393 -0.59 -33.87 -28.91
CA PHE A 393 -1.52 -34.13 -27.79
C PHE A 393 -2.62 -33.07 -27.63
N SER A 394 -2.71 -32.07 -28.50
CA SER A 394 -3.73 -31.01 -28.40
C SER A 394 -5.12 -31.41 -28.92
N THR A 395 -5.20 -32.40 -29.80
CA THR A 395 -6.47 -32.90 -30.33
C THR A 395 -6.55 -34.43 -30.21
N PRO A 396 -7.72 -34.98 -29.85
CA PRO A 396 -7.90 -36.43 -29.76
C PRO A 396 -7.49 -37.15 -31.05
N TRP A 397 -7.75 -36.53 -32.20
CA TRP A 397 -7.45 -37.08 -33.53
C TRP A 397 -5.95 -37.19 -33.81
N SER A 398 -5.15 -36.19 -33.42
CA SER A 398 -3.70 -36.24 -33.62
C SER A 398 -3.06 -37.33 -32.76
N PHE A 399 -3.54 -37.50 -31.52
CA PHE A 399 -3.09 -38.57 -30.64
C PHE A 399 -3.40 -39.96 -31.22
N ILE A 400 -4.64 -40.16 -31.70
CA ILE A 400 -5.05 -41.42 -32.35
C ILE A 400 -4.19 -41.68 -33.60
N SER A 401 -3.88 -40.66 -34.40
CA SER A 401 -3.04 -40.80 -35.58
C SER A 401 -1.63 -41.28 -35.24
N VAL A 402 -0.98 -40.69 -34.22
CA VAL A 402 0.35 -41.13 -33.77
C VAL A 402 0.31 -42.55 -33.24
N PHE A 403 -0.71 -42.87 -32.45
CA PHE A 403 -0.88 -44.22 -31.90
C PHE A 403 -1.10 -45.26 -32.99
N SER A 404 -1.89 -44.95 -34.02
CA SER A 404 -2.07 -45.82 -35.18
C SER A 404 -0.79 -46.02 -35.99
N ALA A 405 0.00 -44.96 -36.20
CA ALA A 405 1.28 -45.05 -36.91
C ALA A 405 2.28 -45.93 -36.15
N PHE A 406 2.31 -45.82 -34.81
CA PHE A 406 3.13 -46.67 -33.96
C PHE A 406 2.72 -48.15 -34.06
N ILE A 407 1.43 -48.45 -34.02
CA ILE A 407 0.92 -49.83 -34.20
C ILE A 407 1.31 -50.37 -35.57
N LEU A 408 1.15 -49.57 -36.65
CA LEU A 408 1.52 -49.98 -38.00
C LEU A 408 3.02 -50.30 -38.11
N ILE A 409 3.89 -49.47 -37.52
CA ILE A 409 5.33 -49.73 -37.49
C ILE A 409 5.61 -51.04 -36.75
N LEU A 410 5.00 -51.27 -35.58
CA LEU A 410 5.19 -52.50 -34.81
C LEU A 410 4.77 -53.73 -35.62
N LEU A 411 3.61 -53.66 -36.29
CA LEU A 411 3.11 -54.72 -37.16
C LEU A 411 4.05 -55.00 -38.34
N THR A 412 4.56 -53.95 -39.00
CA THR A 412 5.54 -54.13 -40.09
C THR A 412 6.84 -54.76 -39.60
N MET A 413 7.27 -54.43 -38.38
CA MET A 413 8.46 -55.04 -37.78
C MET A 413 8.24 -56.53 -37.50
N VAL A 414 7.09 -56.90 -36.92
CA VAL A 414 6.71 -58.30 -36.71
C VAL A 414 6.62 -59.03 -38.04
N GLN A 415 5.99 -58.43 -39.06
CA GLN A 415 5.87 -59.03 -40.38
C GLN A 415 7.24 -59.25 -41.05
N ALA A 416 8.17 -58.30 -40.90
CA ALA A 416 9.53 -58.44 -41.40
C ALA A 416 10.29 -59.56 -40.67
N LEU A 417 10.19 -59.63 -39.33
CA LEU A 417 10.80 -60.70 -38.54
C LEU A 417 10.25 -62.08 -38.91
N MET A 418 8.93 -62.22 -39.04
CA MET A 418 8.29 -63.46 -39.47
C MET A 418 8.71 -63.86 -40.88
N SER A 419 8.87 -62.89 -41.77
CA SER A 419 9.32 -63.11 -43.15
C SER A 419 10.78 -63.62 -43.18
N VAL A 420 11.69 -62.99 -42.43
CA VAL A 420 13.09 -63.44 -42.28
C VAL A 420 13.17 -64.83 -41.66
N TRP A 421 12.38 -65.09 -40.61
CA TRP A 421 12.35 -66.40 -39.94
C TRP A 421 11.81 -67.50 -40.86
N SER A 422 10.77 -67.19 -41.65
CA SER A 422 10.25 -68.11 -42.66
C SER A 422 11.27 -68.42 -43.76
N TYR A 423 12.05 -67.42 -44.19
CA TYR A 423 13.11 -67.58 -45.17
C TYR A 423 14.26 -68.45 -44.64
N GLN A 424 14.70 -68.22 -43.40
CA GLN A 424 15.73 -69.05 -42.75
C GLN A 424 15.29 -70.50 -42.56
N ARG A 425 14.01 -70.74 -42.28
CA ARG A 425 13.46 -72.10 -42.16
C ARG A 425 13.34 -72.84 -43.50
N GLN A 426 13.27 -72.11 -44.62
CA GLN A 426 13.07 -72.68 -45.95
C GLN A 426 14.39 -72.95 -46.69
N PHE A 427 15.48 -72.30 -46.28
CA PHE A 427 16.81 -72.39 -46.92
C PHE A 427 17.98 -72.73 -45.97
N GLY A 428 17.71 -72.96 -44.68
CA GLY A 428 18.63 -73.56 -43.72
C GLY A 428 18.17 -74.95 -43.34
#